data_AF-A0A7S0U5E2-F1
#
_entry.id   AF-A0A7S0U5E2-F1
#
_cell.length_a   1.000
_cell.length_b   1.000
_cell.length_c   1.000
_cell.angle_alpha   90.00
_cell.angle_beta   90.00
_cell.angle_gamma   90.00
#
_symmetry.space_group_name_H-M   'P 1'
#
loop_
_entity.id
_entity.type
_entity.pdbx_description
1 polymer ?
#
loop_
_entity_poly.entity_id
_entity_poly.type
_entity_poly.pdbx_seq_one_letter_code
_entity_poly.pdbx_strand_id
1 'polypeptide(L)'
;GEETSTPKVYALAMRTHTSLSLLFCIAVACLPGQTQGSANGLLYQCNAADLAATPSTCTFEASSSFVGTFQGRSNADLSVEPDVRKRGVCDKSGKQLLPAPKPFEDGVKLCSVSSDLMGDDLIWSRYAELLLPLRDALMYRGKEMAAELPATSLWDKYTQVFKDCDIKTTPDYRKDGDKGPWVYSYSSVKALVVDAGNTDTHNGILQFIEEGSMELACLMVSYNIKEPECSDMAERSGLPTTTRSTCWHAAYKSLWGIDPTLPDDGEVSAQQGPGGSGSSGSSGSSGSSG
;
A
#
# COMPACT_ATOMS: atom_id res chain seq x y z
N GLY A 1 -21.55 -2.01 88.56
CA GLY A 1 -22.99 -2.24 88.67
C GLY A 1 -23.65 -1.46 87.57
N GLU A 2 -24.48 -2.15 86.79
CA GLU A 2 -25.35 -1.58 85.76
C GLU A 2 -26.07 -0.31 86.23
N GLU A 3 -26.24 0.65 85.32
CA GLU A 3 -27.60 1.11 85.00
C GLU A 3 -27.65 1.86 83.68
N THR A 4 -28.58 1.38 82.86
CA THR A 4 -29.07 1.87 81.56
C THR A 4 -29.81 3.20 81.68
N SER A 5 -29.70 4.08 80.67
CA SER A 5 -30.75 5.06 80.35
C SER A 5 -30.49 5.77 79.01
N THR A 6 -31.13 5.30 77.93
CA THR A 6 -31.54 6.11 76.75
C THR A 6 -32.82 6.91 77.08
N PRO A 7 -33.36 7.80 76.23
CA PRO A 7 -32.79 8.62 75.15
C PRO A 7 -33.21 10.12 75.27
N LYS A 8 -32.59 11.03 74.51
CA LYS A 8 -33.23 12.33 74.16
C LYS A 8 -32.98 12.70 72.71
N VAL A 9 -34.09 12.78 71.98
CA VAL A 9 -34.20 13.37 70.64
C VAL A 9 -34.19 14.89 70.81
N TYR A 10 -33.28 15.58 70.12
CA TYR A 10 -33.38 17.00 69.85
C TYR A 10 -33.22 17.23 68.35
N ALA A 11 -34.29 17.73 67.74
CA ALA A 11 -34.29 18.26 66.39
C ALA A 11 -33.47 19.56 66.36
N LEU A 12 -32.46 19.62 65.50
CA LEU A 12 -31.78 20.87 65.15
C LEU A 12 -31.91 21.08 63.64
N ALA A 13 -32.64 22.13 63.27
CA ALA A 13 -32.66 22.66 61.92
C ALA A 13 -31.29 23.28 61.61
N MET A 14 -30.64 22.83 60.54
CA MET A 14 -29.51 23.52 59.93
C MET A 14 -29.83 23.86 58.48
N ARG A 15 -29.88 25.17 58.21
CA ARG A 15 -29.69 25.76 56.90
C ARG A 15 -28.25 25.54 56.47
N THR A 16 -28.03 25.03 55.27
CA THR A 16 -26.79 25.23 54.53
C THR A 16 -27.11 25.61 53.09
N HIS A 17 -26.61 26.78 52.69
CA HIS A 17 -26.36 27.15 51.31
C HIS A 17 -25.31 26.21 50.74
N THR A 18 -25.42 25.80 49.47
CA THR A 18 -24.37 25.97 48.44
C THR A 18 -24.70 25.31 47.10
N SER A 19 -24.40 26.05 46.05
CA SER A 19 -23.80 25.60 44.78
C SER A 19 -24.63 24.82 43.77
N LEU A 20 -25.06 25.60 42.76
CA LEU A 20 -25.16 25.30 41.34
C LEU A 20 -24.37 24.03 40.93
N SER A 21 -25.07 22.91 40.71
CA SER A 21 -24.48 21.70 40.16
C SER A 21 -24.23 21.90 38.67
N LEU A 22 -22.97 22.17 38.34
CA LEU A 22 -22.39 22.02 37.02
C LEU A 22 -22.54 20.55 36.61
N LEU A 23 -23.40 20.25 35.63
CA LEU A 23 -23.41 18.95 34.97
C LEU A 23 -22.10 18.82 34.18
N PHE A 24 -21.12 18.17 34.79
CA PHE A 24 -19.89 17.71 34.17
C PHE A 24 -19.90 16.18 34.21
N CYS A 25 -20.28 15.56 33.11
CA CYS A 25 -20.12 14.14 32.75
C CYS A 25 -20.66 14.06 31.31
N ILE A 26 -19.92 13.73 30.27
CA ILE A 26 -18.93 12.67 30.15
C ILE A 26 -17.76 13.23 29.33
N ALA A 27 -16.56 13.08 29.88
CA ALA A 27 -15.32 13.21 29.12
C ALA A 27 -15.42 12.31 27.89
N VAL A 28 -15.51 12.92 26.71
CA VAL A 28 -15.08 12.27 25.48
C VAL A 28 -13.64 11.92 25.73
N ALA A 29 -13.38 10.65 26.04
CA ALA A 29 -12.06 10.09 25.99
C ALA A 29 -11.58 10.31 24.56
N CYS A 30 -10.80 11.38 24.39
CA CYS A 30 -9.98 11.60 23.21
C CYS A 30 -8.96 10.46 23.24
N LEU A 31 -9.34 9.33 22.64
CA LEU A 31 -8.42 8.22 22.41
C LEU A 31 -7.31 8.77 21.49
N PRO A 32 -6.04 8.69 21.89
CA PRO A 32 -4.94 9.16 21.06
C PRO A 32 -4.79 8.23 19.86
N GLY A 33 -4.70 8.81 18.67
CA GLY A 33 -4.07 8.17 17.51
C GLY A 33 -4.83 7.04 16.83
N GLN A 34 -6.05 7.30 16.33
CA GLN A 34 -6.46 6.55 15.14
C GLN A 34 -5.70 7.14 13.95
N THR A 35 -4.78 6.35 13.40
CA THR A 35 -4.32 6.53 12.02
C THR A 35 -5.59 6.61 11.16
N GLN A 36 -5.79 7.71 10.44
CA GLN A 36 -6.84 7.73 9.41
C GLN A 36 -6.35 6.78 8.32
N GLY A 37 -6.63 5.49 8.50
CA GLY A 37 -6.43 4.49 7.46
C GLY A 37 -7.25 4.88 6.25
N SER A 38 -6.81 4.44 5.09
CA SER A 38 -7.61 4.52 3.87
C SER A 38 -9.04 4.03 4.09
N ALA A 39 -10.00 4.57 3.36
CA ALA A 39 -11.36 4.04 3.36
C ALA A 39 -11.39 2.53 3.04
N ASN A 40 -10.41 2.04 2.28
CA ASN A 40 -10.22 0.61 2.04
C ASN A 40 -9.72 -0.14 3.28
N GLY A 41 -8.97 0.50 4.18
CA GLY A 41 -8.52 -0.08 5.45
C GLY A 41 -9.67 -0.68 6.25
N LEU A 42 -10.82 0.00 6.25
CA LEU A 42 -12.03 -0.48 6.93
C LEU A 42 -12.58 -1.79 6.38
N LEU A 43 -12.24 -2.18 5.15
CA LEU A 43 -12.73 -3.39 4.49
C LEU A 43 -11.94 -4.65 4.89
N TYR A 44 -10.77 -4.50 5.51
CA TYR A 44 -9.89 -5.61 5.84
C TYR A 44 -9.57 -5.64 7.34
N GLN A 45 -9.11 -6.78 7.81
CA GLN A 45 -8.53 -6.97 9.14
C GLN A 45 -7.49 -8.08 9.08
N CYS A 46 -6.59 -8.17 10.07
CA CYS A 46 -5.75 -9.35 10.22
C CYS A 46 -6.54 -10.55 10.74
N ASN A 47 -6.28 -11.72 10.18
CA ASN A 47 -6.78 -12.98 10.71
C ASN A 47 -6.28 -13.21 12.14
N ALA A 48 -7.21 -13.39 13.07
CA ALA A 48 -6.89 -13.51 14.49
C ALA A 48 -6.05 -14.75 14.85
N ALA A 49 -6.19 -15.85 14.11
CA ALA A 49 -5.40 -17.06 14.36
C ALA A 49 -3.94 -16.86 13.95
N ASP A 50 -3.69 -16.12 12.87
CA ASP A 50 -2.35 -15.78 12.43
C ASP A 50 -1.66 -14.77 13.35
N LEU A 51 -2.41 -13.82 13.90
CA LEU A 51 -1.90 -12.91 14.94
C LEU A 51 -1.58 -13.61 16.26
N ALA A 52 -2.23 -14.73 16.56
CA ALA A 52 -1.97 -15.50 17.77
C ALA A 52 -0.80 -16.49 17.63
N ALA A 53 -0.23 -16.65 16.43
CA ALA A 53 0.88 -17.55 16.15
C ALA A 53 2.26 -16.93 16.51
N THR A 54 3.31 -17.76 16.54
CA THR A 54 4.71 -17.31 16.67
C THR A 54 5.56 -17.84 15.51
N PRO A 55 6.18 -16.98 14.69
CA PRO A 55 6.05 -15.52 14.68
C PRO A 55 4.61 -15.07 14.35
N SER A 56 4.22 -13.91 14.86
CA SER A 56 2.90 -13.34 14.60
C SER A 56 2.90 -12.67 13.23
N THR A 57 1.94 -13.02 12.38
CA THR A 57 1.85 -12.45 11.01
C THR A 57 0.44 -11.98 10.74
N CYS A 58 0.29 -11.00 9.86
CA CYS A 58 -1.01 -10.54 9.40
C CYS A 58 -1.35 -11.14 8.03
N THR A 59 -2.22 -12.15 7.99
CA THR A 59 -2.93 -12.52 6.75
C THR A 59 -4.25 -11.76 6.74
N PHE A 60 -4.48 -11.02 5.67
CA PHE A 60 -5.68 -10.20 5.52
C PHE A 60 -6.90 -11.08 5.30
N GLU A 61 -8.00 -10.70 5.91
CA GLU A 61 -9.34 -11.22 5.66
C GLU A 61 -10.35 -10.07 5.58
N ALA A 62 -11.55 -10.37 5.08
CA ALA A 62 -12.65 -9.42 5.07
C ALA A 62 -13.04 -9.01 6.50
N SER A 63 -13.16 -7.71 6.73
CA SER A 63 -13.72 -7.19 7.98
C SER A 63 -15.24 -7.31 8.00
N SER A 64 -15.86 -7.01 9.14
CA SER A 64 -17.32 -6.89 9.26
C SER A 64 -17.95 -5.79 8.37
N SER A 65 -17.14 -4.83 7.91
CA SER A 65 -17.59 -3.74 7.01
C SER A 65 -17.49 -4.13 5.53
N PHE A 66 -16.88 -5.28 5.21
CA PHE A 66 -16.77 -5.74 3.82
C PHE A 66 -18.13 -6.18 3.29
N VAL A 67 -18.55 -5.59 2.16
CA VAL A 67 -19.82 -5.93 1.50
C VAL A 67 -19.55 -6.76 0.25
N GLY A 68 -20.17 -7.95 0.19
CA GLY A 68 -20.08 -8.86 -0.95
C GLY A 68 -19.16 -10.05 -0.68
N THR A 69 -18.77 -10.75 -1.75
CA THR A 69 -17.90 -11.93 -1.66
C THR A 69 -16.44 -11.53 -1.73
N PHE A 70 -15.72 -11.77 -0.64
CA PHE A 70 -14.27 -11.64 -0.57
C PHE A 70 -13.58 -12.68 -1.46
N GLN A 71 -12.73 -12.22 -2.38
CA GLN A 71 -11.94 -13.05 -3.30
C GLN A 71 -10.53 -13.32 -2.77
N GLY A 72 -9.96 -12.38 -2.01
CA GLY A 72 -8.64 -12.52 -1.40
C GLY A 72 -7.52 -12.25 -2.40
N ARG A 73 -6.73 -13.29 -2.70
CA ARG A 73 -5.56 -13.21 -3.60
C ARG A 73 -6.01 -13.03 -5.05
N SER A 74 -5.41 -12.09 -5.75
CA SER A 74 -5.68 -11.84 -7.17
C SER A 74 -4.97 -12.85 -8.08
N ASN A 75 -3.79 -13.33 -7.67
CA ASN A 75 -2.87 -14.20 -8.41
C ASN A 75 -2.66 -13.71 -9.85
N ALA A 76 -1.70 -12.81 -10.07
CA ALA A 76 -1.38 -12.33 -11.43
C ALA A 76 -0.99 -13.50 -12.35
N ASP A 77 -1.95 -13.97 -13.15
CA ASP A 77 -1.79 -15.11 -14.04
C ASP A 77 -1.58 -14.64 -15.47
N LEU A 78 -0.33 -14.67 -15.94
CA LEU A 78 -0.01 -14.30 -17.31
C LEU A 78 -0.58 -15.28 -18.35
N SER A 79 -0.98 -16.48 -17.93
CA SER A 79 -1.52 -17.51 -18.83
C SER A 79 -2.99 -17.30 -19.20
N VAL A 80 -3.68 -16.37 -18.53
CA VAL A 80 -5.07 -16.00 -18.84
C VAL A 80 -5.24 -15.54 -20.29
N GLU A 81 -4.18 -14.96 -20.87
CA GLU A 81 -4.12 -14.53 -22.26
C GLU A 81 -2.66 -14.52 -22.72
N PRO A 82 -2.25 -15.42 -23.64
CA PRO A 82 -0.89 -15.47 -24.16
C PRO A 82 -0.54 -14.25 -25.04
N ASP A 83 -1.53 -13.66 -25.73
CA ASP A 83 -1.32 -12.41 -26.45
C ASP A 83 -1.24 -11.25 -25.45
N VAL A 84 -0.02 -10.77 -25.20
CA VAL A 84 0.24 -9.69 -24.25
C VAL A 84 -0.57 -8.41 -24.55
N ARG A 85 -0.95 -8.17 -25.82
CA ARG A 85 -1.79 -7.03 -26.21
C ARG A 85 -3.27 -7.26 -25.94
N LYS A 86 -3.69 -8.45 -25.49
CA LYS A 86 -5.07 -8.74 -25.09
C LYS A 86 -5.23 -9.09 -23.62
N ARG A 87 -4.15 -9.03 -22.84
CA ARG A 87 -4.20 -9.27 -21.40
C ARG A 87 -4.51 -7.98 -20.66
N GLY A 88 -5.78 -7.72 -20.38
CA GLY A 88 -6.25 -6.55 -19.66
C GLY A 88 -6.29 -6.73 -18.14
N VAL A 89 -6.76 -5.68 -17.47
CA VAL A 89 -7.06 -5.66 -16.03
C VAL A 89 -8.57 -5.63 -15.89
N CYS A 90 -9.15 -6.52 -15.11
CA CYS A 90 -10.60 -6.59 -14.89
C CYS A 90 -10.96 -6.54 -13.42
N ASP A 91 -12.15 -6.03 -13.13
CA ASP A 91 -12.76 -6.17 -11.82
C ASP A 91 -13.26 -7.60 -11.57
N LYS A 92 -13.81 -7.83 -10.38
CA LYS A 92 -14.37 -9.13 -9.97
C LYS A 92 -15.51 -9.63 -10.86
N SER A 93 -16.19 -8.75 -11.59
CA SER A 93 -17.26 -9.11 -12.54
C SER A 93 -16.73 -9.48 -13.93
N GLY A 94 -15.43 -9.29 -14.17
CA GLY A 94 -14.79 -9.49 -15.47
C GLY A 94 -14.89 -8.26 -16.39
N LYS A 95 -15.32 -7.11 -15.87
CA LYS A 95 -15.33 -5.87 -16.64
C LYS A 95 -13.93 -5.29 -16.69
N GLN A 96 -13.46 -4.96 -17.89
CA GLN A 96 -12.18 -4.30 -18.09
C GLN A 96 -12.15 -2.95 -17.37
N LEU A 97 -11.06 -2.72 -16.63
CA LEU A 97 -10.74 -1.48 -15.95
C LEU A 97 -9.87 -0.62 -16.84
N LEU A 98 -10.13 0.68 -16.82
CA LEU A 98 -9.29 1.69 -17.44
C LEU A 98 -8.17 2.11 -16.48
N PRO A 99 -7.07 2.68 -16.99
CA PRO A 99 -6.01 3.24 -16.16
C PRO A 99 -6.57 4.27 -15.17
N ALA A 100 -6.24 4.10 -13.88
CA ALA A 100 -6.63 5.04 -12.83
C ALA A 100 -5.63 4.99 -11.68
N PRO A 101 -5.24 6.13 -11.07
CA PRO A 101 -4.36 6.18 -9.90
C PRO A 101 -5.09 5.75 -8.62
N LYS A 102 -5.75 4.59 -8.65
CA LYS A 102 -6.52 4.07 -7.51
C LYS A 102 -5.98 2.70 -7.13
N PRO A 103 -5.96 2.39 -5.82
CA PRO A 103 -5.65 1.06 -5.35
C PRO A 103 -6.53 0.01 -6.02
N PHE A 104 -5.96 -1.17 -6.28
CA PHE A 104 -6.77 -2.30 -6.73
C PHE A 104 -7.68 -2.80 -5.62
N GLU A 105 -8.97 -2.82 -5.92
CA GLU A 105 -9.99 -3.41 -5.07
C GLU A 105 -9.85 -4.94 -5.01
N ASP A 106 -10.51 -5.54 -4.01
CA ASP A 106 -10.61 -6.99 -3.92
C ASP A 106 -11.26 -7.61 -5.17
N GLY A 107 -10.62 -8.67 -5.70
CA GLY A 107 -11.07 -9.38 -6.89
C GLY A 107 -10.66 -8.75 -8.22
N VAL A 108 -9.89 -7.66 -8.23
CA VAL A 108 -9.18 -7.21 -9.44
C VAL A 108 -8.18 -8.28 -9.88
N LYS A 109 -8.10 -8.57 -11.18
CA LYS A 109 -7.26 -9.62 -11.77
C LYS A 109 -6.89 -9.30 -13.22
N LEU A 110 -5.97 -10.09 -13.77
CA LEU A 110 -5.74 -10.12 -15.21
C LEU A 110 -6.87 -10.87 -15.93
N CYS A 111 -7.18 -10.46 -17.15
CA CYS A 111 -8.24 -11.04 -17.97
C CYS A 111 -7.91 -10.95 -19.47
N SER A 112 -8.57 -11.77 -20.30
CA SER A 112 -8.55 -11.60 -21.75
C SER A 112 -9.56 -10.51 -22.16
N VAL A 113 -9.16 -9.65 -23.09
CA VAL A 113 -10.01 -8.60 -23.68
C VAL A 113 -10.15 -8.80 -25.19
N SER A 114 -11.26 -8.33 -25.76
CA SER A 114 -11.58 -8.56 -27.18
C SER A 114 -10.76 -7.70 -28.15
N SER A 115 -10.18 -6.61 -27.67
CA SER A 115 -9.50 -5.59 -28.46
C SER A 115 -8.06 -5.43 -27.99
N ASP A 116 -7.17 -5.12 -28.93
CA ASP A 116 -5.77 -4.87 -28.61
C ASP A 116 -5.63 -3.63 -27.71
N LEU A 117 -4.88 -3.80 -26.62
CA LEU A 117 -4.44 -2.75 -25.73
C LEU A 117 -3.32 -1.95 -26.40
N MET A 118 -3.43 -0.63 -26.32
CA MET A 118 -2.50 0.31 -26.92
C MET A 118 -2.17 1.42 -25.92
N GLY A 119 -1.01 2.06 -26.07
CA GLY A 119 -0.59 3.19 -25.22
C GLY A 119 -0.69 2.86 -23.73
N ASP A 120 -1.40 3.71 -22.98
CA ASP A 120 -1.55 3.57 -21.53
C ASP A 120 -2.39 2.36 -21.11
N ASP A 121 -3.28 1.83 -21.95
CA ASP A 121 -4.02 0.61 -21.62
C ASP A 121 -3.09 -0.61 -21.56
N LEU A 122 -2.08 -0.65 -22.46
CA LEU A 122 -1.06 -1.69 -22.46
C LEU A 122 -0.14 -1.55 -21.24
N ILE A 123 0.27 -0.33 -20.91
CA ILE A 123 1.12 -0.07 -19.74
C ILE A 123 0.38 -0.33 -18.43
N TRP A 124 -0.92 -0.04 -18.36
CA TRP A 124 -1.75 -0.35 -17.21
C TRP A 124 -1.84 -1.85 -16.92
N SER A 125 -1.83 -2.69 -17.97
CA SER A 125 -1.69 -4.14 -17.81
C SER A 125 -0.35 -4.52 -17.16
N ARG A 126 0.77 -3.92 -17.61
CA ARG A 126 2.11 -4.17 -17.00
C ARG A 126 2.19 -3.69 -15.56
N TYR A 127 1.55 -2.56 -15.26
CA TYR A 127 1.40 -2.05 -13.91
C TYR A 127 0.68 -3.07 -13.00
N ALA A 128 -0.43 -3.65 -13.48
CA ALA A 128 -1.13 -4.69 -12.73
C ALA A 128 -0.29 -5.96 -12.53
N GLU A 129 0.50 -6.35 -13.51
CA GLU A 129 1.41 -7.49 -13.42
C GLU A 129 2.55 -7.30 -12.41
N LEU A 130 2.92 -6.06 -12.10
CA LEU A 130 3.87 -5.74 -11.04
C LEU A 130 3.19 -5.68 -9.67
N LEU A 131 2.02 -5.04 -9.60
CA LEU A 131 1.39 -4.73 -8.32
C LEU A 131 0.50 -5.83 -7.75
N LEU A 132 -0.20 -6.61 -8.58
CA LEU A 132 -1.02 -7.70 -8.05
C LEU A 132 -0.18 -8.73 -7.27
N PRO A 133 1.01 -9.15 -7.74
CA PRO A 133 1.90 -10.01 -6.95
C PRO A 133 2.40 -9.35 -5.67
N LEU A 134 2.75 -8.06 -5.70
CA LEU A 134 3.18 -7.31 -4.51
C LEU A 134 2.05 -7.22 -3.48
N ARG A 135 0.85 -6.81 -3.90
CA ARG A 135 -0.36 -6.76 -3.06
C ARG A 135 -0.59 -8.12 -2.42
N ASP A 136 -0.61 -9.19 -3.21
CA ASP A 136 -0.88 -10.53 -2.69
C ASP A 136 0.18 -10.99 -1.69
N ALA A 137 1.44 -10.64 -1.94
CA ALA A 137 2.53 -10.99 -1.06
C ALA A 137 2.43 -10.29 0.30
N LEU A 138 2.19 -8.97 0.29
CA LEU A 138 2.10 -8.17 1.51
C LEU A 138 0.81 -8.43 2.30
N MET A 139 -0.31 -8.70 1.63
CA MET A 139 -1.60 -8.91 2.29
C MET A 139 -1.80 -10.36 2.74
N TYR A 140 -1.26 -11.36 2.03
CA TYR A 140 -1.65 -12.75 2.27
C TYR A 140 -0.50 -13.72 2.47
N ARG A 141 0.76 -13.27 2.33
CA ARG A 141 1.93 -14.15 2.37
C ARG A 141 2.95 -13.75 3.44
N GLY A 142 2.51 -13.06 4.50
CA GLY A 142 3.38 -12.66 5.62
C GLY A 142 4.20 -13.81 6.20
N LYS A 143 3.58 -14.99 6.39
CA LYS A 143 4.29 -16.21 6.84
C LYS A 143 5.37 -16.68 5.87
N GLU A 144 5.08 -16.68 4.58
CA GLU A 144 6.05 -17.09 3.55
C GLU A 144 7.20 -16.08 3.46
N MET A 145 6.89 -14.79 3.54
CA MET A 145 7.88 -13.71 3.59
C MET A 145 8.76 -13.78 4.84
N ALA A 146 8.19 -14.11 6.00
CA ALA A 146 8.93 -14.31 7.25
C ALA A 146 9.84 -15.55 7.19
N ALA A 147 9.36 -16.64 6.60
CA ALA A 147 10.08 -17.91 6.51
C ALA A 147 11.35 -17.83 5.63
N GLU A 148 11.40 -16.90 4.68
CA GLU A 148 12.61 -16.72 3.86
C GLU A 148 13.69 -15.89 4.56
N LEU A 149 13.43 -15.23 5.68
CA LEU A 149 14.47 -14.45 6.37
C LEU A 149 15.59 -15.36 6.93
N PRO A 150 16.87 -15.01 6.73
CA PRO A 150 17.38 -13.72 6.23
C PRO A 150 17.55 -13.63 4.70
N ALA A 151 17.21 -14.67 3.93
CA ALA A 151 17.22 -14.64 2.48
C ALA A 151 16.11 -13.68 1.99
N THR A 152 16.51 -12.49 1.56
CA THR A 152 15.61 -11.40 1.20
C THR A 152 14.86 -11.63 -0.13
N SER A 153 14.88 -12.85 -0.70
CA SER A 153 14.46 -13.12 -2.08
C SER A 153 13.02 -12.73 -2.37
N LEU A 154 12.03 -13.19 -1.60
CA LEU A 154 10.64 -12.80 -1.89
C LEU A 154 10.35 -11.33 -1.63
N TRP A 155 10.90 -10.76 -0.56
CA TRP A 155 10.73 -9.33 -0.27
C TRP A 155 11.31 -8.49 -1.40
N ASP A 156 12.58 -8.73 -1.74
CA ASP A 156 13.27 -7.99 -2.78
C ASP A 156 12.59 -8.21 -4.13
N LYS A 157 12.19 -9.44 -4.46
CA LYS A 157 11.51 -9.77 -5.72
C LYS A 157 10.23 -8.95 -5.92
N TYR A 158 9.36 -8.86 -4.92
CA TYR A 158 8.10 -8.13 -5.07
C TYR A 158 8.24 -6.62 -4.88
N THR A 159 9.19 -6.16 -4.06
CA THR A 159 9.37 -4.73 -3.80
C THR A 159 10.42 -4.06 -4.69
N GLN A 160 11.07 -4.81 -5.57
CA GLN A 160 12.11 -4.30 -6.46
C GLN A 160 11.64 -3.09 -7.27
N VAL A 161 10.40 -3.11 -7.78
CA VAL A 161 9.87 -1.99 -8.57
C VAL A 161 9.85 -0.68 -7.77
N PHE A 162 9.50 -0.73 -6.49
CA PHE A 162 9.50 0.46 -5.65
C PHE A 162 10.93 0.94 -5.40
N LYS A 163 11.87 0.02 -5.18
CA LYS A 163 13.29 0.38 -5.02
C LYS A 163 13.87 1.00 -6.29
N ASP A 164 13.66 0.38 -7.44
CA ASP A 164 14.23 0.82 -8.72
C ASP A 164 13.63 2.17 -9.18
N CYS A 165 12.41 2.48 -8.73
CA CYS A 165 11.70 3.74 -9.02
C CYS A 165 11.76 4.78 -7.88
N ASP A 166 12.55 4.58 -6.83
CA ASP A 166 12.62 5.45 -5.64
C ASP A 166 11.26 5.73 -4.96
N ILE A 167 10.38 4.74 -4.91
CA ILE A 167 9.07 4.82 -4.26
C ILE A 167 9.19 4.36 -2.81
N LYS A 168 8.65 5.15 -1.87
CA LYS A 168 8.63 4.85 -0.42
C LYS A 168 9.99 4.45 0.17
N THR A 169 11.07 5.10 -0.26
CA THR A 169 12.44 4.85 0.23
C THR A 169 12.69 5.42 1.62
N THR A 170 11.99 6.49 1.99
CA THR A 170 11.99 7.08 3.33
C THR A 170 10.59 7.05 3.94
N PRO A 171 10.48 6.90 5.27
CA PRO A 171 9.19 7.04 5.93
C PRO A 171 8.77 8.52 5.94
N ASP A 172 7.49 8.79 5.66
CA ASP A 172 6.93 10.13 5.80
C ASP A 172 6.40 10.29 7.22
N TYR A 173 6.84 11.32 7.93
CA TYR A 173 6.38 11.62 9.29
C TYR A 173 5.30 12.71 9.25
N ARG A 174 4.31 12.63 10.16
CA ARG A 174 3.36 13.74 10.34
C ARG A 174 4.14 15.03 10.63
N LYS A 175 3.74 16.13 9.99
CA LYS A 175 4.28 17.48 10.31
C LYS A 175 3.94 17.92 11.75
N ASP A 176 2.98 17.26 12.41
CA ASP A 176 2.34 17.76 13.62
C ASP A 176 2.53 16.85 14.85
N GLY A 177 3.78 16.53 15.23
CA GLY A 177 4.14 16.09 16.60
C GLY A 177 3.59 14.76 17.13
N ASP A 178 2.79 14.02 16.35
CA ASP A 178 2.32 12.67 16.72
C ASP A 178 3.43 11.61 16.57
N LYS A 179 3.42 10.63 17.47
CA LYS A 179 4.45 9.58 17.55
C LYS A 179 4.19 8.49 16.49
N GLY A 180 4.85 8.60 15.34
CA GLY A 180 4.96 7.52 14.35
C GLY A 180 5.03 8.05 12.90
N PRO A 181 5.57 7.26 11.95
CA PRO A 181 5.48 7.60 10.53
C PRO A 181 4.00 7.56 10.08
N TRP A 182 3.59 8.56 9.31
CA TRP A 182 2.29 8.62 8.64
C TRP A 182 2.25 7.66 7.45
N VAL A 183 3.39 7.44 6.79
CA VAL A 183 3.55 6.49 5.69
C VAL A 183 4.77 5.65 5.95
N TYR A 184 4.60 4.34 5.91
CA TYR A 184 5.71 3.41 6.10
C TYR A 184 6.66 3.44 4.89
N SER A 185 7.97 3.39 5.15
CA SER A 185 8.94 3.04 4.11
C SER A 185 8.85 1.55 3.79
N TYR A 186 9.50 1.12 2.70
CA TYR A 186 9.65 -0.30 2.40
C TYR A 186 10.24 -1.06 3.61
N SER A 187 11.27 -0.53 4.27
CA SER A 187 11.92 -1.19 5.40
C SER A 187 11.02 -1.30 6.63
N SER A 188 10.17 -0.30 6.88
CA SER A 188 9.21 -0.35 7.98
C SER A 188 8.04 -1.29 7.68
N VAL A 189 7.52 -1.33 6.45
CA VAL A 189 6.50 -2.33 6.07
C VAL A 189 7.05 -3.74 6.13
N LYS A 190 8.31 -3.95 5.74
CA LYS A 190 8.96 -5.26 5.87
C LYS A 190 8.86 -5.79 7.30
N ALA A 191 9.12 -4.94 8.29
CA ALA A 191 9.01 -5.31 9.69
C ALA A 191 7.57 -5.73 10.06
N LEU A 192 6.56 -4.96 9.64
CA LEU A 192 5.15 -5.26 9.92
C LEU A 192 4.65 -6.57 9.29
N VAL A 193 5.15 -6.90 8.11
CA VAL A 193 4.73 -8.09 7.36
C VAL A 193 5.32 -9.36 7.95
N VAL A 194 6.56 -9.30 8.43
CA VAL A 194 7.28 -10.47 8.96
C VAL A 194 7.04 -10.70 10.46
N ASP A 195 6.74 -9.63 11.20
CA ASP A 195 6.30 -9.72 12.59
C ASP A 195 5.30 -8.60 12.90
N ALA A 196 4.03 -9.00 13.07
CA ALA A 196 2.95 -8.09 13.39
C ALA A 196 2.93 -7.68 14.88
N GLY A 197 3.78 -8.28 15.73
CA GLY A 197 3.81 -8.02 17.18
C GLY A 197 2.45 -8.26 17.85
N ASN A 198 1.70 -9.27 17.41
CA ASN A 198 0.31 -9.57 17.82
C ASN A 198 -0.65 -8.38 17.65
N THR A 199 -0.31 -7.41 16.80
CA THR A 199 -1.10 -6.21 16.55
C THR A 199 -1.70 -6.27 15.15
N ASP A 200 -2.87 -5.69 14.98
CA ASP A 200 -3.47 -5.56 13.67
C ASP A 200 -2.71 -4.51 12.83
N THR A 201 -1.90 -4.98 11.86
CA THR A 201 -1.04 -4.15 11.02
C THR A 201 -1.66 -3.79 9.66
N HIS A 202 -2.92 -4.18 9.39
CA HIS A 202 -3.51 -4.06 8.05
C HIS A 202 -3.48 -2.64 7.49
N ASN A 203 -3.78 -1.63 8.33
CA ASN A 203 -3.84 -0.24 7.89
C ASN A 203 -2.50 0.27 7.36
N GLY A 204 -1.40 -0.06 8.05
CA GLY A 204 -0.06 0.37 7.65
C GLY A 204 0.39 -0.28 6.35
N ILE A 205 0.09 -1.58 6.19
CA ILE A 205 0.41 -2.32 4.97
C ILE A 205 -0.42 -1.81 3.78
N LEU A 206 -1.73 -1.58 3.97
CA LEU A 206 -2.59 -1.03 2.92
C LEU A 206 -2.11 0.35 2.49
N GLN A 207 -1.92 1.28 3.42
CA GLN A 207 -1.50 2.63 3.09
C GLN A 207 -0.20 2.65 2.25
N PHE A 208 0.77 1.78 2.59
CA PHE A 208 1.98 1.62 1.80
C PHE A 208 1.70 1.13 0.37
N ILE A 209 0.87 0.10 0.21
CA ILE A 209 0.49 -0.41 -1.10
C ILE A 209 -0.22 0.68 -1.90
N GLU A 210 -1.18 1.37 -1.29
CA GLU A 210 -2.03 2.34 -1.95
C GLU A 210 -1.24 3.55 -2.44
N GLU A 211 -0.46 4.17 -1.57
CA GLU A 211 0.33 5.33 -1.94
C GLU A 211 1.48 4.95 -2.89
N GLY A 212 2.18 3.84 -2.62
CA GLY A 212 3.24 3.36 -3.52
C GLY A 212 2.70 2.94 -4.90
N SER A 213 1.48 2.40 -4.95
CA SER A 213 0.80 2.06 -6.19
C SER A 213 0.44 3.30 -7.01
N MET A 214 0.02 4.38 -6.34
CA MET A 214 -0.29 5.65 -6.99
C MET A 214 0.99 6.30 -7.54
N GLU A 215 2.06 6.35 -6.74
CA GLU A 215 3.37 6.86 -7.17
C GLU A 215 3.89 6.09 -8.39
N LEU A 216 3.77 4.75 -8.40
CA LEU A 216 4.17 3.93 -9.54
C LEU A 216 3.30 4.20 -10.77
N ALA A 217 1.98 4.35 -10.61
CA ALA A 217 1.09 4.67 -11.72
C ALA A 217 1.50 6.00 -12.38
N CYS A 218 1.79 7.03 -11.60
CA CYS A 218 2.27 8.32 -12.09
C CYS A 218 3.57 8.22 -12.91
N LEU A 219 4.44 7.24 -12.63
CA LEU A 219 5.68 7.01 -13.38
C LEU A 219 5.47 6.14 -14.63
N MET A 220 4.48 5.24 -14.61
CA MET A 220 4.26 4.28 -15.69
C MET A 220 3.35 4.84 -16.77
N VAL A 221 2.20 5.45 -16.45
CA VAL A 221 1.24 5.89 -17.48
C VAL A 221 1.50 7.33 -17.90
N SER A 222 1.28 7.64 -19.19
CA SER A 222 1.44 8.98 -19.76
C SER A 222 0.20 9.87 -19.56
N TYR A 223 -0.87 9.29 -19.00
CA TYR A 223 -2.12 9.98 -18.74
C TYR A 223 -1.83 11.19 -17.86
N ASN A 224 -2.38 12.36 -18.23
CA ASN A 224 -2.30 13.56 -17.41
C ASN A 224 -3.18 13.37 -16.16
N ILE A 225 -2.70 12.53 -15.25
CA ILE A 225 -3.29 12.27 -13.96
C ILE A 225 -3.13 13.57 -13.18
N LYS A 226 -4.24 14.29 -13.01
CA LYS A 226 -4.30 15.56 -12.28
C LYS A 226 -4.34 15.34 -10.77
N GLU A 227 -3.60 14.37 -10.29
CA GLU A 227 -3.40 14.16 -8.86
C GLU A 227 -2.12 14.90 -8.45
N PRO A 228 -2.16 15.68 -7.34
CA PRO A 228 -0.98 16.39 -6.83
C PRO A 228 0.25 15.47 -6.71
N GLU A 229 0.05 14.23 -6.30
CA GLU A 229 1.09 13.22 -6.09
C GLU A 229 1.86 12.89 -7.38
N CYS A 230 1.22 12.97 -8.55
CA CYS A 230 1.92 12.77 -9.82
C CYS A 230 2.85 13.95 -10.17
N SER A 231 2.55 15.15 -9.69
CA SER A 231 3.43 16.31 -9.89
C SER A 231 4.68 16.19 -9.02
N ASP A 232 4.52 15.74 -7.78
CA ASP A 232 5.63 15.46 -6.86
C ASP A 232 6.53 14.34 -7.40
N MET A 233 5.94 13.27 -7.94
CA MET A 233 6.71 12.18 -8.56
C MET A 233 7.45 12.60 -9.83
N ALA A 234 6.83 13.44 -10.67
CA ALA A 234 7.49 14.03 -11.83
C ALA A 234 8.70 14.88 -11.42
N GLU A 235 8.55 15.74 -10.40
CA GLU A 235 9.65 16.53 -9.85
C GLU A 235 10.79 15.64 -9.31
N ARG A 236 10.45 14.66 -8.47
CA ARG A 236 11.43 13.75 -7.85
C ARG A 236 12.19 12.90 -8.87
N SER A 237 11.53 12.47 -9.94
CA SER A 237 12.14 11.66 -11.01
C SER A 237 12.85 12.48 -12.08
N GLY A 238 12.72 13.81 -12.05
CA GLY A 238 13.24 14.69 -13.09
C GLY A 238 12.56 14.50 -14.45
N LEU A 239 11.35 13.92 -14.47
CA LEU A 239 10.58 13.65 -15.68
C LEU A 239 9.34 14.55 -15.77
N PRO A 240 8.93 14.99 -16.97
CA PRO A 240 7.62 15.61 -17.15
C PRO A 240 6.48 14.62 -16.81
N THR A 241 5.34 15.12 -16.31
CA THR A 241 4.13 14.30 -16.01
C THR A 241 3.50 13.63 -17.24
N THR A 242 3.98 13.95 -18.44
CA THR A 242 3.50 13.36 -19.71
C THR A 242 4.42 12.25 -20.23
N THR A 243 5.46 11.93 -19.46
CA THR A 243 6.57 11.09 -19.89
C THR A 243 6.62 9.83 -19.02
N ARG A 244 6.58 8.66 -19.66
CA ARG A 244 6.71 7.37 -18.99
C ARG A 244 8.17 7.10 -18.61
N SER A 245 8.38 6.66 -17.37
CA SER A 245 9.67 6.22 -16.84
C SER A 245 9.92 4.75 -17.17
N THR A 246 11.17 4.38 -17.44
CA THR A 246 11.59 2.97 -17.59
C THR A 246 12.12 2.34 -16.30
N CYS A 247 12.03 3.02 -15.15
CA CYS A 247 12.62 2.55 -13.88
C CYS A 247 12.13 1.15 -13.45
N TRP A 248 10.94 0.75 -13.90
CA TRP A 248 10.28 -0.49 -13.51
C TRP A 248 10.69 -1.71 -14.39
N HIS A 249 11.41 -1.51 -15.50
CA HIS A 249 11.69 -2.59 -16.46
C HIS A 249 12.53 -3.72 -15.85
N ALA A 250 13.54 -3.36 -15.06
CA ALA A 250 14.42 -4.34 -14.40
C ALA A 250 13.63 -5.19 -13.40
N ALA A 251 12.74 -4.57 -12.62
CA ALA A 251 11.85 -5.26 -11.70
C ALA A 251 10.87 -6.19 -12.44
N TYR A 252 10.29 -5.75 -13.55
CA TYR A 252 9.40 -6.58 -14.38
C TYR A 252 10.14 -7.81 -14.91
N LYS A 253 11.34 -7.61 -15.46
CA LYS A 253 12.18 -8.70 -15.96
C LYS A 253 12.60 -9.67 -14.86
N SER A 254 12.92 -9.16 -13.67
CA SER A 254 13.24 -9.98 -12.49
C SER A 254 12.05 -10.82 -12.04
N LEU A 255 10.84 -10.25 -12.07
CA LEU A 255 9.61 -10.92 -11.65
C LEU A 255 9.19 -12.03 -12.62
N TRP A 256 9.26 -11.77 -13.93
CA TRP A 256 8.67 -12.63 -14.97
C TRP A 256 9.69 -13.34 -15.87
N GLY A 257 10.98 -12.99 -15.80
CA GLY A 257 12.02 -13.55 -16.66
C GLY A 257 11.98 -13.05 -18.12
N ILE A 258 11.12 -12.09 -18.43
CA ILE A 258 10.91 -11.53 -19.77
C ILE A 258 10.91 -10.00 -19.72
N ASP A 259 11.37 -9.36 -20.79
CA ASP A 259 11.25 -7.90 -20.93
C ASP A 259 9.78 -7.51 -21.15
N PRO A 260 9.33 -6.36 -20.62
CA PRO A 260 7.96 -5.92 -20.81
C PRO A 260 7.70 -5.56 -22.29
N THR A 261 6.51 -5.88 -22.77
CA THR A 261 6.03 -5.35 -24.05
C THR A 261 5.55 -3.92 -23.86
N LEU A 262 6.15 -3.01 -24.61
CA LEU A 262 5.90 -1.57 -24.57
C LEU A 262 5.02 -1.15 -25.75
N PRO A 263 4.27 -0.04 -25.61
CA PRO A 263 3.56 0.57 -26.73
C PRO A 263 4.53 1.22 -27.73
N ASP A 264 4.08 1.36 -28.97
CA ASP A 264 4.90 1.87 -30.08
C ASP A 264 5.15 3.39 -30.03
N ASP A 265 4.56 4.10 -29.05
CA ASP A 265 4.68 5.55 -28.83
C ASP A 265 5.88 5.95 -27.94
N GLY A 266 6.65 4.99 -27.45
CA GLY A 266 7.96 5.18 -26.80
C GLY A 266 7.92 5.53 -25.30
N GLU A 267 9.07 5.38 -24.65
CA GLU A 267 9.33 5.71 -23.23
C GLU A 267 10.73 6.33 -23.08
N VAL A 268 11.02 7.02 -21.96
CA VAL A 268 12.36 7.55 -21.69
C VAL A 268 12.87 7.11 -20.32
N SER A 269 14.19 6.99 -20.20
CA SER A 269 14.83 6.65 -18.93
C SER A 269 14.71 7.80 -17.93
N ALA A 270 14.20 7.52 -16.73
CA ALA A 270 14.34 8.44 -15.59
C ALA A 270 15.82 8.66 -15.29
N GLN A 271 16.20 9.89 -14.96
CA GLN A 271 17.48 10.15 -14.31
C GLN A 271 17.35 9.72 -12.85
N GLN A 272 18.14 8.75 -12.42
CA GLN A 272 18.29 8.43 -11.01
C GLN A 272 18.67 9.72 -10.28
N GLY A 273 17.96 10.04 -9.20
CA GLY A 273 18.22 11.23 -8.38
C GLY A 273 19.71 11.35 -7.98
N PRO A 274 20.15 12.53 -7.52
CA PRO A 274 21.56 12.86 -7.32
C PRO A 274 22.19 11.91 -6.28
N GLY A 275 22.80 10.82 -6.76
CA GLY A 275 23.35 9.76 -5.93
C GLY A 275 23.79 8.50 -6.69
N GLY A 276 23.28 8.26 -7.90
CA GLY A 276 23.69 7.13 -8.74
C GLY A 276 24.81 7.48 -9.73
N SER A 277 26.08 7.26 -9.37
CA SER A 277 27.19 7.27 -10.34
C SER A 277 27.12 6.05 -11.26
N GLY A 278 26.33 6.15 -12.34
CA GLY A 278 26.28 5.18 -13.42
C GLY A 278 27.09 5.66 -14.64
N SER A 279 28.24 5.02 -14.87
CA SER A 279 29.13 5.27 -16.01
C SER A 279 28.43 4.93 -17.33
N SER A 280 28.21 5.92 -18.18
CA SER A 280 27.76 5.74 -19.56
C SER A 280 28.92 5.24 -20.42
N GLY A 281 28.90 3.96 -20.79
CA GLY A 281 29.78 3.38 -21.78
C GLY A 281 29.38 3.80 -23.19
N SER A 282 30.21 4.62 -23.84
CA SER A 282 30.11 4.95 -25.26
C SER A 282 30.34 3.72 -26.13
N SER A 283 29.33 3.34 -26.93
CA SER A 283 29.49 2.43 -28.07
C SER A 283 30.11 3.19 -29.25
N GLY A 284 31.35 2.82 -29.58
CA GLY A 284 32.09 3.33 -30.72
C GLY A 284 31.55 2.80 -32.06
N SER A 285 31.39 3.71 -33.01
CA SER A 285 31.03 3.43 -34.40
C SER A 285 32.31 3.11 -35.19
N SER A 286 32.45 1.88 -35.67
CA SER A 286 33.51 1.49 -36.61
C SER A 286 33.04 1.68 -38.05
N GLY A 287 33.49 2.77 -38.68
CA GLY A 287 33.48 2.92 -40.13
C GLY A 287 34.64 2.13 -40.74
N SER A 288 34.33 1.19 -41.63
CA SER A 288 35.32 0.46 -42.42
C SER A 288 35.24 0.95 -43.87
N SER A 289 36.38 1.42 -44.38
CA SER A 289 36.59 1.83 -45.77
C SER A 289 36.77 0.60 -46.65
N GLY A 290 36.02 0.55 -47.75
CA GLY A 290 36.14 -0.43 -48.84
C GLY A 290 35.10 -0.14 -49.91
#